data_AF-A0A534CK21-F1
#
_entry.id   AF-A0A534CK21-F1
#
_cell.length_a   1.000
_cell.length_b   1.000
_cell.length_c   1.000
_cell.angle_alpha   90.00
_cell.angle_beta   90.00
_cell.angle_gamma   90.00
#
_symmetry.space_group_name_H-M   'P 1'
#
loop_
_entity.id
_entity.type
_entity.pdbx_description
1 polymer ?
#
loop_
_entity_poly.entity_id
_entity_poly.type
_entity_poly.pdbx_seq_one_letter_code
_entity_poly.pdbx_strand_id
1 'polypeptide(L)'
;MGRGALPEAGPDRRHAACGDHGGREAREPVAPGLGRRRLRASRLQPARRGGRLLPPRGADAEEAGGLSGAAQSAPLRSLLFVPGDSAAKQEKALAGEADALILDLEDSVDPANLPAARARVATLLAARRAGDAPELWVRVNSPASGLMLPDLEAVSGTRLPAGLVLPKISAAEEILAAAALLTGLERRLGVAEGCTRLLILGTETPRGLLALPHYPAVLEAAPAT
;
A
#
# COMPACT_ATOMS: atom_id res chain seq x y z
N MET A 1 -35.27 -34.40 -51.38
CA MET A 1 -35.72 -35.09 -50.14
C MET A 1 -34.62 -34.93 -49.12
N GLY A 2 -34.72 -34.34 -47.93
CA GLY A 2 -35.71 -33.49 -47.27
C GLY A 2 -34.92 -32.60 -46.29
N ARG A 3 -35.37 -31.35 -46.08
CA ARG A 3 -34.82 -30.39 -45.10
C ARG A 3 -35.53 -30.57 -43.75
N GLY A 4 -34.85 -30.21 -42.67
CA GLY A 4 -35.46 -29.76 -41.41
C GLY A 4 -34.60 -30.10 -40.19
N ALA A 5 -34.51 -29.30 -39.14
CA ALA A 5 -34.82 -27.90 -38.87
C ALA A 5 -34.16 -27.59 -37.51
N LEU A 6 -33.60 -26.40 -37.31
CA LEU A 6 -33.22 -25.90 -35.99
C LEU A 6 -34.49 -25.40 -35.27
N PRO A 7 -34.64 -25.55 -33.94
CA PRO A 7 -35.70 -24.86 -33.22
C PRO A 7 -35.31 -23.39 -32.96
N GLU A 8 -36.18 -22.50 -33.42
CA GLU A 8 -36.15 -21.05 -33.19
C GLU A 8 -36.61 -20.68 -31.78
N ALA A 9 -36.10 -19.55 -31.30
CA ALA A 9 -36.54 -18.86 -30.10
C ALA A 9 -37.98 -18.32 -30.25
N GLY A 10 -38.76 -18.37 -29.17
CA GLY A 10 -40.02 -17.65 -29.03
C GLY A 10 -40.01 -16.74 -27.80
N PRO A 11 -40.39 -15.45 -27.92
CA PRO A 11 -40.62 -14.56 -26.80
C PRO A 11 -42.09 -14.67 -26.30
N ASP A 12 -42.38 -14.25 -25.06
CA ASP A 12 -43.07 -12.98 -24.75
C ASP A 12 -43.82 -12.99 -23.38
N ARG A 13 -43.56 -11.95 -22.58
CA ARG A 13 -44.35 -11.29 -21.49
C ARG A 13 -44.73 -12.08 -20.21
N ARG A 14 -44.83 -11.49 -19.01
CA ARG A 14 -45.33 -10.15 -18.61
C ARG A 14 -44.71 -9.66 -17.30
N HIS A 15 -44.69 -8.34 -17.18
CA HIS A 15 -44.51 -7.53 -15.97
C HIS A 15 -45.33 -8.01 -14.75
N ALA A 16 -44.68 -7.97 -13.58
CA ALA A 16 -45.31 -7.52 -12.34
C ALA A 16 -44.36 -6.52 -11.68
N ALA A 17 -44.83 -5.28 -11.60
CA ALA A 17 -44.24 -4.21 -10.81
C ALA A 17 -44.76 -4.27 -9.36
N CYS A 18 -44.08 -3.52 -8.50
CA CYS A 18 -44.51 -3.00 -7.19
C CYS A 18 -43.90 -3.70 -5.97
N GLY A 19 -43.12 -2.90 -5.23
CA GLY A 19 -42.51 -3.21 -3.95
C GLY A 19 -41.53 -2.11 -3.54
N ASP A 20 -41.96 -0.84 -3.61
CA ASP A 20 -41.26 0.30 -3.02
C ASP A 20 -41.54 0.31 -1.51
N HIS A 21 -40.52 0.02 -0.70
CA HIS A 21 -40.46 0.43 0.69
C HIS A 21 -39.10 1.05 0.97
N GLY A 22 -39.11 2.39 0.97
CA GLY A 22 -37.97 3.22 1.31
C GLY A 22 -37.38 2.92 2.69
N GLY A 23 -36.11 2.55 2.69
CA GLY A 23 -35.21 2.74 3.82
C GLY A 23 -34.43 4.03 3.60
N ARG A 24 -34.72 5.07 4.38
CA ARG A 24 -33.88 6.26 4.47
C ARG A 24 -32.53 5.87 5.06
N GLU A 25 -31.51 5.71 4.22
CA GLU A 25 -30.13 5.70 4.70
C GLU A 25 -29.76 7.13 5.12
N ALA A 26 -29.56 7.30 6.43
CA ALA A 26 -28.94 8.47 6.99
C ALA A 26 -27.53 8.59 6.42
N ARG A 27 -27.33 9.55 5.52
CA ARG A 27 -26.00 10.00 5.13
C ARG A 27 -25.40 10.72 6.33
N GLU A 28 -24.57 10.03 7.10
CA GLU A 28 -23.70 10.70 8.05
C GLU A 28 -22.65 11.52 7.27
N PRO A 29 -22.51 12.82 7.55
CA PRO A 29 -21.44 13.61 6.96
C PRO A 29 -20.12 13.19 7.58
N VAL A 30 -19.28 12.51 6.80
CA VAL A 30 -17.87 12.28 7.15
C VAL A 30 -17.19 13.64 7.25
N ALA A 31 -16.74 13.99 8.46
CA ALA A 31 -16.10 15.26 8.75
C ALA A 31 -14.84 15.47 7.89
N PRO A 32 -14.60 16.68 7.33
CA PRO A 32 -13.38 16.96 6.61
C PRO A 32 -12.27 17.22 7.63
N GLY A 33 -11.40 16.23 7.81
CA GLY A 33 -10.26 16.31 8.73
C GLY A 33 -9.10 15.46 8.24
N LEU A 34 -8.69 15.66 6.99
CA LEU A 34 -7.52 15.00 6.39
C LEU A 34 -6.25 15.47 7.11
N GLY A 35 -5.69 14.61 7.96
CA GLY A 35 -4.41 14.82 8.62
C GLY A 35 -3.26 14.85 7.61
N ARG A 36 -2.28 15.72 7.86
CA ARG A 36 -1.16 16.00 6.95
C ARG A 36 -0.17 14.84 6.89
N ARG A 37 -0.01 14.21 5.72
CA ARG A 37 1.15 13.34 5.44
C ARG A 37 2.23 14.13 4.69
N ARG A 38 3.44 14.22 5.25
CA ARG A 38 4.62 14.69 4.51
C ARG A 38 5.08 13.60 3.55
N LEU A 39 4.43 13.51 2.41
CA LEU A 39 4.84 12.63 1.33
C LEU A 39 5.92 13.37 0.53
N ARG A 40 7.19 13.17 0.91
CA ARG A 40 8.31 13.68 0.10
C ARG A 40 8.44 12.82 -1.15
N ALA A 41 8.05 13.36 -2.29
CA ALA A 41 8.63 12.91 -3.55
C ALA A 41 10.15 13.05 -3.45
N SER A 42 10.89 11.98 -3.73
CA SER A 42 12.33 12.11 -3.97
C SER A 42 12.48 13.08 -5.14
N ARG A 43 13.03 14.27 -4.88
CA ARG A 43 13.53 15.13 -5.96
C ARG A 43 14.60 14.32 -6.68
N LEU A 44 14.24 13.64 -7.76
CA LEU A 44 15.19 13.10 -8.71
C LEU A 44 15.90 14.30 -9.31
N GLN A 45 17.06 14.64 -8.75
CA GLN A 45 17.99 15.51 -9.45
C GLN A 45 18.39 14.75 -10.72
N PRO A 46 18.33 15.37 -11.92
CA PRO A 46 18.77 14.71 -13.13
C PRO A 46 20.23 14.28 -12.95
N ALA A 47 20.50 13.01 -13.25
CA ALA A 47 21.84 12.44 -13.15
C ALA A 47 22.82 13.25 -14.01
N ARG A 48 23.65 14.07 -13.38
CA ARG A 48 24.78 14.71 -14.07
C ARG A 48 25.80 13.64 -14.38
N ARG A 49 25.86 13.24 -15.65
CA ARG A 49 26.91 12.38 -16.18
C ARG A 49 28.18 13.22 -16.31
N GLY A 50 29.12 13.04 -15.39
CA GLY A 50 30.44 13.65 -15.43
C GLY A 50 31.37 12.91 -14.49
N GLY A 51 32.30 12.14 -15.06
CA GLY A 51 33.18 11.25 -14.31
C GLY A 51 34.07 12.00 -13.31
N ARG A 52 33.94 11.64 -12.04
CA ARG A 52 35.01 11.59 -11.04
C ARG A 52 34.55 10.71 -9.89
N LEU A 53 35.42 9.79 -9.48
CA LEU A 53 35.24 8.92 -8.32
C LEU A 53 35.05 9.81 -7.07
N LEU A 54 33.94 9.65 -6.35
CA LEU A 54 33.74 10.31 -5.05
C LEU A 54 34.61 9.59 -3.99
N PRO A 55 35.35 10.33 -3.15
CA PRO A 55 36.07 9.72 -2.04
C PRO A 55 35.09 9.23 -0.95
N PRO A 56 35.50 8.27 -0.10
CA PRO A 56 34.68 7.81 1.02
C PRO A 56 34.46 8.96 2.01
N ARG A 57 33.20 9.29 2.28
CA ARG A 57 32.84 10.26 3.34
C ARG A 57 32.91 9.57 4.70
N GLY A 58 34.04 9.75 5.37
CA GLY A 58 34.21 9.59 6.80
C GLY A 58 35.22 10.64 7.27
N ALA A 59 34.90 11.28 8.40
CA ALA A 59 35.59 12.40 9.04
C ALA A 59 35.18 13.82 8.58
N ASP A 60 34.59 14.52 9.56
CA ASP A 60 34.56 15.98 9.78
C ASP A 60 33.45 16.81 9.11
N ALA A 61 32.31 16.91 9.81
CA ALA A 61 31.47 18.10 9.86
C ALA A 61 30.59 18.08 11.13
N GLU A 62 31.18 18.52 12.25
CA GLU A 62 30.43 18.95 13.44
C GLU A 62 29.91 20.39 13.24
N GLU A 63 28.73 20.60 13.82
CA GLU A 63 28.06 21.87 14.16
C GLU A 63 27.50 22.81 13.07
N ALA A 64 26.19 22.69 12.85
CA ALA A 64 25.27 23.84 12.94
C ALA A 64 23.88 23.33 13.37
N GLY A 65 23.40 23.82 14.51
CA GLY A 65 22.27 23.27 15.25
C GLY A 65 20.87 23.55 14.70
N GLY A 66 19.92 22.78 15.23
CA GLY A 66 18.53 23.18 15.44
C GLY A 66 17.59 23.04 14.24
N LEU A 67 16.93 21.87 14.15
CA LEU A 67 15.49 21.67 13.88
C LEU A 67 15.26 20.15 13.92
N SER A 68 14.45 19.69 14.89
CA SER A 68 14.12 18.28 15.15
C SER A 68 13.86 17.49 13.86
N GLY A 69 14.86 16.70 13.47
CA GLY A 69 14.86 15.93 12.23
C GLY A 69 14.21 14.58 12.46
N ALA A 70 13.15 14.28 11.72
CA ALA A 70 12.74 12.89 11.50
C ALA A 70 13.99 12.09 11.15
N ALA A 71 14.25 11.00 11.90
CA ALA A 71 15.41 10.16 11.70
C ALA A 71 15.54 9.83 10.20
N GLN A 72 16.63 10.31 9.58
CA GLN A 72 16.90 10.03 8.18
C GLN A 72 17.21 8.54 8.08
N SER A 73 16.22 7.73 7.67
CA SER A 73 16.48 6.32 7.36
C SER A 73 17.39 6.26 6.13
N ALA A 74 18.35 5.33 6.15
CA ALA A 74 19.23 5.10 5.03
C ALA A 74 18.40 4.77 3.77
N PRO A 75 18.83 5.17 2.57
CA PRO A 75 18.12 4.84 1.34
C PRO A 75 18.04 3.31 1.18
N LEU A 76 16.84 2.78 0.94
CA LEU A 76 16.63 1.37 0.62
C LEU A 76 17.17 1.09 -0.79
N ARG A 77 18.21 0.27 -0.89
CA ARG A 77 18.86 -0.14 -2.15
C ARG A 77 18.26 -1.43 -2.70
N SER A 78 17.75 -2.28 -1.82
CA SER A 78 17.16 -3.57 -2.16
C SER A 78 15.87 -3.83 -1.38
N LEU A 79 14.80 -4.17 -2.11
CA LEU A 79 13.52 -4.60 -1.56
C LEU A 79 13.19 -5.98 -2.13
N LEU A 80 13.17 -7.01 -1.28
CA LEU A 80 12.95 -8.39 -1.70
C LEU A 80 11.50 -8.81 -1.48
N PHE A 81 10.81 -9.20 -2.55
CA PHE A 81 9.46 -9.78 -2.45
C PHE A 81 9.52 -11.20 -1.88
N VAL A 82 8.64 -11.47 -0.91
CA VAL A 82 8.51 -12.76 -0.24
C VAL A 82 7.03 -13.10 -0.05
N PRO A 83 6.54 -14.27 -0.49
CA PRO A 83 5.15 -14.66 -0.29
C PRO A 83 4.77 -14.70 1.19
N GLY A 84 3.61 -14.11 1.52
CA GLY A 84 3.06 -14.05 2.87
C GLY A 84 2.69 -15.42 3.45
N ASP A 85 2.45 -16.42 2.58
CA ASP A 85 2.05 -17.76 2.97
C ASP A 85 3.21 -18.77 3.16
N SER A 86 4.46 -18.37 2.84
CA SER A 86 5.60 -19.29 2.83
C SER A 86 6.61 -19.03 3.95
N ALA A 87 6.46 -19.74 5.08
CA ALA A 87 7.35 -19.61 6.24
C ALA A 87 8.83 -19.85 5.88
N ALA A 88 9.13 -20.93 5.14
CA ALA A 88 10.50 -21.25 4.73
C ALA A 88 11.17 -20.14 3.89
N LYS A 89 10.41 -19.46 3.02
CA LYS A 89 10.93 -18.34 2.23
C LYS A 89 11.14 -17.09 3.09
N GLN A 90 10.24 -16.83 4.04
CA GLN A 90 10.36 -15.72 4.99
C GLN A 90 11.58 -15.87 5.89
N GLU A 91 11.78 -17.04 6.49
CA GLU A 91 12.95 -17.35 7.33
C GLU A 91 14.26 -17.17 6.55
N LYS A 92 14.33 -17.70 5.33
CA LYS A 92 15.50 -17.53 4.46
C LYS A 92 15.74 -16.07 4.09
N ALA A 93 14.69 -15.31 3.80
CA ALA A 93 14.79 -13.91 3.43
C ALA A 93 15.23 -13.02 4.60
N LEU A 94 14.78 -13.32 5.83
CA LEU A 94 15.19 -12.64 7.05
C LEU A 94 16.68 -12.83 7.37
N ALA A 95 17.25 -13.97 6.99
CA ALA A 95 18.68 -14.24 7.11
C ALA A 95 19.53 -13.61 5.98
N GLY A 96 18.90 -12.94 5.00
CA GLY A 96 19.58 -12.30 3.88
C GLY A 96 20.05 -10.86 4.18
N GLU A 97 20.61 -10.21 3.15
CA GLU A 97 21.19 -8.86 3.24
C GLU A 97 20.32 -7.79 2.55
N ALA A 98 19.04 -8.08 2.30
CA ALA A 98 18.12 -7.08 1.72
C ALA A 98 17.92 -5.92 2.71
N ASP A 99 17.80 -4.68 2.22
CA ASP A 99 17.50 -3.54 3.09
C ASP A 99 16.05 -3.63 3.60
N ALA A 100 15.13 -4.17 2.79
CA ALA A 100 13.76 -4.47 3.18
C ALA A 100 13.21 -5.77 2.58
N LEU A 101 12.26 -6.37 3.29
CA LEU A 101 11.42 -7.47 2.78
C LEU A 101 10.00 -6.96 2.55
N ILE A 102 9.47 -7.20 1.35
CA ILE A 102 8.06 -7.00 1.03
C ILE A 102 7.34 -8.32 1.23
N LEU A 103 6.64 -8.44 2.36
CA LEU A 103 5.74 -9.55 2.64
C LEU A 103 4.49 -9.40 1.79
N ASP A 104 4.32 -10.29 0.83
CA ASP A 104 3.30 -10.15 -0.20
C ASP A 104 2.01 -10.90 0.17
N LEU A 105 0.89 -10.18 0.21
CA LEU A 105 -0.45 -10.74 0.41
C LEU A 105 -1.30 -10.74 -0.86
N GLU A 106 -0.73 -10.29 -1.99
CA GLU A 106 -1.43 -10.16 -3.26
C GLU A 106 -1.08 -11.34 -4.20
N ASP A 107 -0.43 -11.08 -5.33
CA ASP A 107 -0.36 -12.02 -6.45
C ASP A 107 0.44 -13.31 -6.16
N SER A 108 1.28 -13.34 -5.10
CA SER A 108 2.03 -14.55 -4.74
C SER A 108 1.34 -15.46 -3.71
N VAL A 109 0.11 -15.13 -3.28
CA VAL A 109 -0.65 -15.90 -2.30
C VAL A 109 -1.90 -16.47 -2.95
N ASP A 110 -2.11 -17.78 -2.80
CA ASP A 110 -3.36 -18.42 -3.23
C ASP A 110 -4.54 -17.84 -2.41
N PRO A 111 -5.70 -17.51 -3.03
CA PRO A 111 -6.86 -17.00 -2.31
C PRO A 111 -7.29 -17.85 -1.11
N ALA A 112 -7.15 -19.18 -1.19
CA ALA A 112 -7.47 -20.10 -0.08
C ALA A 112 -6.48 -19.96 1.10
N ASN A 113 -5.25 -19.55 0.83
CA ASN A 113 -4.20 -19.37 1.83
C ASN A 113 -4.17 -17.96 2.42
N LEU A 114 -4.90 -17.00 1.84
CA LEU A 114 -4.85 -15.59 2.25
C LEU A 114 -5.12 -15.35 3.75
N PRO A 115 -6.10 -16.02 4.41
CA PRO A 115 -6.28 -15.89 5.85
C PRO A 115 -5.04 -16.33 6.66
N ALA A 116 -4.41 -17.44 6.26
CA ALA A 116 -3.21 -17.94 6.91
C ALA A 116 -1.98 -17.05 6.63
N ALA A 117 -1.89 -16.49 5.41
CA ALA A 117 -0.86 -15.52 5.04
C ALA A 117 -0.93 -14.26 5.91
N ARG A 118 -2.13 -13.68 6.07
CA ARG A 118 -2.39 -12.54 6.95
C ARG A 118 -1.93 -12.78 8.39
N ALA A 119 -2.34 -13.91 8.98
CA ALA A 119 -1.97 -14.26 10.35
C ALA A 119 -0.45 -14.42 10.54
N ARG A 120 0.22 -15.01 9.55
CA ARG A 120 1.68 -15.20 9.55
C ARG A 120 2.42 -13.88 9.40
N VAL A 121 2.00 -13.02 8.47
CA VAL A 121 2.58 -11.67 8.31
C VAL A 121 2.42 -10.87 9.60
N ALA A 122 1.24 -10.89 10.23
CA ALA A 122 1.01 -10.23 11.52
C ALA A 122 1.93 -10.77 12.63
N THR A 123 2.09 -12.10 12.70
CA THR A 123 3.00 -12.74 13.66
C THR A 123 4.45 -12.30 13.45
N LEU A 124 4.90 -12.26 12.19
CA LEU A 124 6.25 -11.85 11.86
C LEU A 124 6.49 -10.36 12.19
N LEU A 125 5.53 -9.48 11.90
CA LEU A 125 5.60 -8.07 12.28
C LEU A 125 5.71 -7.89 13.79
N ALA A 126 4.91 -8.63 14.57
CA ALA A 126 4.91 -8.57 16.03
C ALA A 126 6.24 -9.03 16.66
N ALA A 127 6.95 -9.95 16.01
CA ALA A 127 8.22 -10.49 16.49
C ALA A 127 9.41 -9.52 16.32
N ARG A 128 9.25 -8.44 15.55
CA ARG A 128 10.35 -7.51 15.21
C ARG A 128 10.38 -6.29 16.12
N ARG A 129 11.58 -5.74 16.33
CA ARG A 129 11.81 -4.49 17.05
C ARG A 129 12.02 -3.32 16.09
N ALA A 130 11.90 -2.10 16.62
CA ALA A 130 12.17 -0.89 15.82
C ALA A 130 13.67 -0.79 15.56
N GLY A 131 14.05 -0.56 14.30
CA GLY A 131 15.45 -0.52 13.88
C GLY A 131 16.05 -1.86 13.46
N ASP A 132 15.31 -2.97 13.56
CA ASP A 132 15.81 -4.26 13.06
C ASP A 132 15.92 -4.23 11.53
N ALA A 133 17.04 -4.72 10.99
CA ALA A 133 17.21 -5.01 9.57
C ALA A 133 16.94 -6.50 9.28
N PRO A 134 16.33 -6.87 8.14
CA PRO A 134 15.71 -5.98 7.14
C PRO A 134 14.46 -5.25 7.69
N GLU A 135 14.15 -4.09 7.12
CA GLU A 135 12.85 -3.43 7.31
C GLU A 135 11.73 -4.34 6.78
N LEU A 136 10.61 -4.44 7.51
CA LEU A 136 9.45 -5.19 7.03
C LEU A 136 8.43 -4.26 6.38
N TRP A 137 8.15 -4.53 5.11
CA TRP A 137 7.12 -3.91 4.31
C TRP A 137 6.05 -4.94 4.00
N VAL A 138 4.81 -4.49 3.73
CA VAL A 138 3.71 -5.38 3.34
C VAL A 138 3.13 -4.90 2.02
N ARG A 139 3.05 -5.77 1.02
CA ARG A 139 2.18 -5.53 -0.15
C ARG A 139 0.81 -6.07 0.17
N VAL A 140 -0.14 -5.15 0.33
CA VAL A 140 -1.56 -5.46 0.53
C VAL A 140 -2.22 -5.70 -0.82
N ASN A 141 -3.41 -6.28 -0.82
CA ASN A 141 -4.23 -6.38 -2.01
C ASN A 141 -4.67 -5.00 -2.50
N SER A 142 -4.88 -4.89 -3.81
CA SER A 142 -5.29 -3.62 -4.45
C SER A 142 -6.62 -3.07 -3.88
N PRO A 143 -6.83 -1.74 -3.91
CA PRO A 143 -8.10 -1.15 -3.49
C PRO A 143 -9.31 -1.73 -4.24
N ALA A 144 -9.16 -2.01 -5.53
CA ALA A 144 -10.22 -2.54 -6.39
C ALA A 144 -10.66 -3.97 -6.03
N SER A 145 -9.86 -4.74 -5.31
CA SER A 145 -10.22 -6.12 -4.92
C SER A 145 -11.16 -6.19 -3.73
N GLY A 146 -11.33 -5.09 -2.98
CA GLY A 146 -12.06 -5.09 -1.71
C GLY A 146 -11.34 -5.80 -0.55
N LEU A 147 -10.14 -6.33 -0.77
CA LEU A 147 -9.38 -7.09 0.25
C LEU A 147 -8.35 -6.23 1.01
N MET A 148 -8.12 -4.99 0.58
CA MET A 148 -7.14 -4.08 1.20
C MET A 148 -7.44 -3.83 2.68
N LEU A 149 -8.70 -3.53 3.04
CA LEU A 149 -9.06 -3.25 4.44
C LEU A 149 -8.84 -4.48 5.34
N PRO A 150 -9.31 -5.69 5.00
CA PRO A 150 -8.97 -6.91 5.73
C PRO A 150 -7.47 -7.16 5.88
N ASP A 151 -6.66 -6.84 4.86
CA ASP A 151 -5.20 -6.95 4.97
C ASP A 151 -4.65 -5.96 5.99
N LEU A 152 -5.06 -4.68 5.90
CA LEU A 152 -4.63 -3.62 6.80
C LEU A 152 -5.01 -3.92 8.25
N GLU A 153 -6.23 -4.42 8.50
CA GLU A 153 -6.67 -4.82 9.84
C GLU A 153 -5.82 -5.96 10.40
N ALA A 154 -5.53 -6.97 9.58
CA ALA A 154 -4.70 -8.09 10.01
C ALA A 154 -3.28 -7.67 10.35
N VAL A 155 -2.64 -6.84 9.52
CA VAL A 155 -1.24 -6.41 9.73
C VAL A 155 -1.09 -5.30 10.77
N SER A 156 -2.19 -4.70 11.23
CA SER A 156 -2.19 -3.63 12.24
C SER A 156 -2.68 -4.10 13.61
N GLY A 157 -2.57 -5.40 13.90
CA GLY A 157 -3.03 -5.99 15.16
C GLY A 157 -2.21 -5.55 16.37
N THR A 158 -0.88 -5.57 16.25
CA THR A 158 0.06 -5.25 17.35
C THR A 158 1.11 -4.22 16.97
N ARG A 159 1.50 -4.18 15.69
CA ARG A 159 2.55 -3.30 15.19
C ARG A 159 2.38 -3.06 13.70
N LEU A 160 2.61 -1.82 13.26
CA LEU A 160 2.61 -1.46 11.84
C LEU A 160 3.94 -1.84 11.15
N PRO A 161 3.90 -2.18 9.85
CA PRO A 161 5.11 -2.33 9.05
C PRO A 161 5.85 -1.00 8.88
N ALA A 162 7.11 -1.06 8.44
CA ALA A 162 7.88 0.13 8.06
C ALA A 162 7.25 0.85 6.86
N GLY A 163 6.60 0.10 5.97
CA GLY A 163 5.81 0.66 4.89
C GLY A 163 4.83 -0.32 4.26
N LEU A 164 3.89 0.24 3.52
CA LEU A 164 2.93 -0.47 2.71
C LEU A 164 3.24 -0.28 1.23
N VAL A 165 3.15 -1.37 0.48
CA VAL A 165 3.17 -1.36 -0.98
C VAL A 165 1.72 -1.43 -1.46
N LEU A 166 1.30 -0.43 -2.23
CA LEU A 166 -0.05 -0.32 -2.78
C LEU A 166 -0.03 -0.73 -4.26
N PRO A 167 -0.57 -1.90 -4.60
CA PRO A 167 -0.60 -2.37 -5.98
C PRO A 167 -1.79 -1.84 -6.77
N LYS A 168 -1.63 -1.83 -8.08
CA LYS A 168 -2.62 -1.59 -9.13
C LYS A 168 -3.34 -0.26 -8.98
N ILE A 169 -2.68 0.71 -8.33
CA ILE A 169 -3.21 2.06 -8.14
C ILE A 169 -3.41 2.69 -9.50
N SER A 170 -4.63 3.17 -9.72
CA SER A 170 -5.12 3.67 -10.99
C SER A 170 -5.73 5.07 -10.87
N ALA A 171 -5.86 5.60 -9.65
CA ALA A 171 -6.37 6.92 -9.37
C ALA A 171 -5.70 7.51 -8.12
N ALA A 172 -5.58 8.83 -8.05
CA ALA A 172 -4.90 9.50 -6.93
C ALA A 172 -5.76 9.44 -5.64
N GLU A 173 -7.07 9.35 -5.80
CA GLU A 173 -8.07 9.16 -4.73
C GLU A 173 -7.87 7.82 -3.98
N GLU A 174 -7.41 6.78 -4.67
CA GLU A 174 -7.11 5.49 -4.04
C GLU A 174 -5.93 5.62 -3.07
N ILE A 175 -4.95 6.46 -3.39
CA ILE A 175 -3.82 6.77 -2.51
C ILE A 175 -4.30 7.53 -1.28
N LEU A 176 -5.20 8.52 -1.45
CA LEU A 176 -5.80 9.27 -0.34
C LEU A 176 -6.60 8.37 0.59
N ALA A 177 -7.41 7.47 0.02
CA ALA A 177 -8.21 6.52 0.79
C ALA A 177 -7.31 5.60 1.62
N ALA A 178 -6.27 5.02 1.02
CA ALA A 178 -5.30 4.19 1.73
C ALA A 178 -4.55 4.98 2.83
N ALA A 179 -4.15 6.22 2.54
CA ALA A 179 -3.51 7.11 3.51
C ALA A 179 -4.42 7.44 4.71
N ALA A 180 -5.72 7.66 4.47
CA ALA A 180 -6.69 7.94 5.53
C ALA A 180 -6.93 6.72 6.42
N LEU A 181 -7.08 5.53 5.82
CA LEU A 181 -7.19 4.27 6.57
C LEU A 181 -5.97 4.05 7.46
N LEU A 182 -4.77 4.25 6.91
CA LEU A 182 -3.52 4.13 7.64
C LEU A 182 -3.43 5.15 8.79
N THR A 183 -3.92 6.38 8.61
CA THR A 183 -3.95 7.38 9.69
C THR A 183 -4.87 6.93 10.83
N GLY A 184 -6.02 6.35 10.51
CA GLY A 184 -6.93 5.77 11.51
C GLY A 184 -6.26 4.65 12.31
N LEU A 185 -5.50 3.78 11.64
CA LEU A 185 -4.76 2.69 12.27
C LEU A 185 -3.60 3.18 13.14
N GLU A 186 -2.83 4.17 12.66
CA GLU A 186 -1.76 4.83 13.42
C GLU A 186 -2.31 5.44 14.72
N ARG A 187 -3.44 6.17 14.63
CA ARG A 187 -4.13 6.72 15.80
C ARG A 187 -4.61 5.65 16.77
N ARG A 188 -5.24 4.59 16.26
CA ARG A 188 -5.75 3.48 17.09
C ARG A 188 -4.63 2.78 17.86
N LEU A 189 -3.44 2.69 17.27
CA LEU A 189 -2.26 2.09 17.89
C LEU A 189 -1.44 3.07 18.73
N GLY A 190 -1.83 4.35 18.82
CA GLY A 190 -1.13 5.37 19.58
C GLY A 190 0.26 5.70 19.05
N VAL A 191 0.52 5.45 17.75
CA VAL A 191 1.79 5.78 17.09
C VAL A 191 1.68 7.10 16.32
N ALA A 192 2.81 7.70 16.00
CA ALA A 192 2.84 8.97 15.26
C ALA A 192 2.20 8.81 13.87
N GLU A 193 1.29 9.72 13.53
CA GLU A 193 0.72 9.78 12.18
C GLU A 193 1.82 9.95 11.13
N GLY A 194 1.73 9.18 10.05
CA GLY A 194 2.74 9.20 8.98
C GLY A 194 4.00 8.40 9.27
N CYS A 195 4.05 7.60 10.35
CA CYS A 195 5.20 6.74 10.62
C CYS A 195 5.32 5.59 9.61
N THR A 196 4.20 5.14 9.04
CA THR A 196 4.19 4.07 8.03
C THR A 196 4.32 4.68 6.63
N ARG A 197 5.35 4.23 5.89
CA ARG A 197 5.64 4.73 4.54
C ARG A 197 4.72 4.11 3.50
N LEU A 198 4.54 4.78 2.35
CA LEU A 198 3.79 4.25 1.21
C LEU A 198 4.72 4.12 -0.01
N LEU A 199 4.69 2.96 -0.65
CA LEU A 199 5.27 2.70 -1.98
C LEU A 199 4.13 2.43 -2.95
N ILE A 200 3.99 3.24 -3.99
CA ILE A 200 2.89 3.16 -4.95
C ILE A 200 3.35 2.42 -6.20
N LEU A 201 2.66 1.34 -6.56
CA LEU A 201 2.86 0.66 -7.84
C LEU A 201 1.81 1.17 -8.84
N GLY A 202 2.11 2.32 -9.45
CA GLY A 202 1.23 2.93 -10.46
C GLY A 202 1.50 2.44 -11.89
N THR A 203 2.62 1.76 -12.13
CA THR A 203 3.06 1.41 -13.49
C THR A 203 2.62 0.03 -13.96
N GLU A 204 1.89 -0.73 -13.14
CA GLU A 204 1.55 -2.13 -13.43
C GLU A 204 0.18 -2.32 -14.07
N THR A 205 -0.57 -1.24 -14.30
CA THR A 205 -1.79 -1.23 -15.13
C THR A 205 -1.72 -0.12 -16.18
N PRO A 206 -2.34 -0.28 -17.36
CA PRO A 206 -2.39 0.79 -18.36
C PRO A 206 -3.01 2.09 -17.82
N ARG A 207 -4.07 1.96 -17.01
CA ARG A 207 -4.74 3.12 -16.39
C ARG A 207 -3.82 3.81 -15.39
N GLY A 208 -3.17 3.06 -14.50
CA GLY A 208 -2.24 3.62 -13.52
C GLY A 208 -1.09 4.38 -14.18
N LEU A 209 -0.52 3.82 -15.26
CA LEU A 209 0.55 4.48 -16.01
C LEU A 209 0.13 5.85 -16.54
N LEU A 210 -1.08 5.94 -17.09
CA LEU A 210 -1.64 7.20 -17.60
C LEU A 210 -2.03 8.18 -16.47
N ALA A 211 -2.34 7.66 -15.27
CA ALA A 211 -2.73 8.45 -14.10
C ALA A 211 -1.54 9.00 -13.30
N LEU A 212 -0.30 8.49 -13.51
CA LEU A 212 0.89 8.88 -12.75
C LEU A 212 1.09 10.40 -12.58
N PRO A 213 0.91 11.26 -13.61
CA PRO A 213 1.08 12.71 -13.45
C PRO A 213 0.14 13.34 -12.43
N HIS A 214 -0.96 12.67 -12.09
CA HIS A 214 -1.95 13.15 -11.13
C HIS A 214 -1.68 12.72 -9.68
N TYR A 215 -0.75 11.78 -9.44
CA TYR A 215 -0.43 11.31 -8.09
C TYR A 215 0.22 12.41 -7.21
N PRO A 216 1.17 13.24 -7.71
CA PRO A 216 1.80 14.27 -6.89
C PRO A 216 0.85 15.36 -6.40
N ALA A 217 -0.18 15.72 -7.20
CA ALA A 217 -1.18 16.71 -6.82
C ALA A 217 -1.92 16.32 -5.53
N VAL A 218 -2.06 15.02 -5.29
CA VAL A 218 -2.64 14.43 -4.08
C VAL A 218 -1.70 14.47 -2.88
N LEU A 219 -0.38 14.43 -3.09
CA LEU A 219 0.62 14.51 -2.02
C LEU A 219 0.79 15.95 -1.48
N GLU A 220 0.51 16.96 -2.32
CA GLU A 220 0.62 18.38 -1.97
C GLU A 220 -0.70 19.00 -1.48
N ALA A 221 -1.86 18.43 -1.83
CA ALA A 221 -3.18 18.95 -1.47
C ALA A 221 -3.66 18.64 -0.04
N ALA A 222 -2.85 17.99 0.81
CA ALA A 222 -3.16 17.83 2.22
C ALA A 222 -2.97 19.20 2.93
N PRO A 223 -4.05 19.89 3.34
CA PRO A 223 -3.97 21.28 3.74
C PRO A 223 -3.07 21.45 4.95
N ALA A 224 -2.28 22.51 4.90
CA ALA A 224 -1.46 22.93 6.00
C ALA A 224 -2.32 23.55 7.13
N THR A 225 -3.01 22.74 7.95
CA THR A 225 -3.48 23.17 9.29
C THR A 225 -3.03 22.26 10.41
#